data_AF-A0A392WAF8-F1
#
_entry.id   AF-A0A392WAF8-F1
#
_cell.length_a   1.000
_cell.length_b   1.000
_cell.length_c   1.000
_cell.angle_alpha   90.00
_cell.angle_beta   90.00
_cell.angle_gamma   90.00
#
_symmetry.space_group_name_H-M   'P 1'
#
loop_
_entity.id
_entity.type
_entity.pdbx_description
1 polymer ?
#
loop_
_entity_poly.entity_id
_entity_poly.type
_entity_poly.pdbx_seq_one_letter_code
_entity_poly.pdbx_strand_id
1 'polypeptide(L)' 'MAHHDVSRILIDQGSSCDVMYRELFQKLGLRRECLCPYEGTDLQG' A
#
# COMPACT_ATOMS: atom_id res chain seq x y z
N MET A 1 20.45 -5.86 -5.75
CA MET A 1 19.49 -4.76 -5.96
C MET A 1 18.49 -5.23 -7.01
N ALA A 2 17.25 -5.52 -6.63
CA ALA A 2 16.25 -6.01 -7.58
C ALA A 2 15.54 -4.83 -8.25
N HIS A 3 15.73 -4.71 -9.57
CA HIS A 3 15.11 -3.69 -10.40
C HIS A 3 13.69 -4.16 -10.75
N HIS A 4 12.67 -3.61 -10.10
CA HIS A 4 11.28 -3.92 -10.44
C HIS A 4 10.74 -2.85 -11.38
N ASP A 5 10.46 -3.24 -12.63
CA ASP A 5 9.77 -2.39 -13.60
C ASP A 5 8.33 -2.17 -13.15
N VAL A 6 8.04 -0.96 -12.65
CA VAL A 6 6.68 -0.54 -12.30
C VAL A 6 6.00 -0.06 -13.58
N SER A 7 5.18 -0.91 -14.20
CA SER A 7 4.58 -0.63 -15.50
C SER A 7 3.30 0.19 -15.45
N ARG A 8 2.60 0.26 -14.30
CA ARG A 8 1.38 1.08 -14.12
C ARG A 8 1.21 1.48 -12.66
N ILE A 9 1.06 2.78 -12.41
CA ILE A 9 0.66 3.34 -11.12
C ILE A 9 -0.82 3.72 -11.24
N LEU A 10 -1.68 3.13 -10.41
CA LEU A 10 -3.05 3.62 -10.24
C LEU A 10 -2.99 4.83 -9.28
N ILE A 11 -3.23 6.02 -9.81
CA ILE A 11 -3.34 7.25 -9.01
C ILE A 11 -4.83 7.53 -8.81
N ASP A 12 -5.34 7.21 -7.63
CA ASP A 12 -6.69 7.58 -7.21
C ASP A 12 -6.62 8.85 -6.35
N GLN A 13 -6.68 10.02 -6.99
CA GLN A 13 -6.59 11.32 -6.29
C GLN A 13 -7.79 11.63 -5.38
N GLY A 14 -8.85 10.82 -5.41
CA GLY A 14 -9.99 10.93 -4.48
C GLY A 14 -9.86 10.04 -3.26
N SER A 15 -8.94 9.08 -3.27
CA SER A 15 -8.67 8.23 -2.12
C SER A 15 -7.74 8.95 -1.16
N SER A 16 -8.20 9.13 0.07
CA SER A 16 -7.38 9.57 1.19
C SER A 16 -6.46 8.46 1.72
N CYS A 17 -6.46 7.27 1.11
CA CYS A 17 -5.73 6.11 1.60
C CYS A 17 -4.69 5.63 0.57
N ASP A 18 -3.45 5.44 1.02
CA ASP A 18 -2.39 4.82 0.25
C ASP A 18 -2.66 3.31 0.11
N VAL A 19 -2.97 2.85 -1.11
CA VAL A 19 -3.25 1.44 -1.38
C VAL A 19 -1.98 0.74 -1.87
N MET A 20 -1.50 -0.24 -1.11
CA MET A 20 -0.39 -1.10 -1.52
C MET A 20 -0.88 -2.28 -2.37
N TYR A 21 -0.20 -2.55 -3.50
CA TYR A 21 -0.48 -3.74 -4.31
C TYR A 21 -0.16 -5.04 -3.54
N ARG A 22 -1.05 -6.04 -3.67
CA ARG A 22 -0.90 -7.36 -3.03
C ARG A 22 0.42 -8.06 -3.36
N GLU A 23 0.88 -7.99 -4.61
CA GLU A 23 2.15 -8.62 -5.00
C GLU A 23 3.35 -7.96 -4.35
N LEU A 24 3.34 -6.63 -4.20
CA LEU A 24 4.39 -5.90 -3.49
C LEU A 24 4.39 -6.26 -2.00
N PHE A 25 3.21 -6.30 -1.37
CA PHE A 25 3.04 -6.74 0.02
C PHE A 25 3.67 -8.11 0.26
N GLN A 26 3.43 -9.08 -0.63
CA GLN A 26 4.04 -10.41 -0.56
C GLN A 26 5.56 -10.40 -0.79
N LYS A 27 6.05 -9.64 -1.78
CA LYS A 27 7.49 -9.53 -2.10
C LYS A 27 8.30 -8.90 -0.96
N LEU A 28 7.70 -7.99 -0.20
CA LEU A 28 8.32 -7.39 0.98
C LEU A 28 8.33 -8.32 2.20
N GLY A 29 7.74 -9.52 2.11
CA GLY A 29 7.65 -10.47 3.21
C GLY A 29 6.69 -10.03 4.32
N LEU A 30 5.80 -9.07 4.03
CA LEU A 30 4.76 -8.66 4.95
C LEU A 30 3.72 -9.77 5.06
N ARG A 31 3.18 -9.92 6.27
CA ARG A 31 2.17 -10.93 6.57
C ARG A 31 0.95 -10.25 7.19
N ARG A 32 -0.19 -10.93 7.15
CA ARG A 32 -1.45 -10.35 7.66
C ARG A 32 -1.35 -10.00 9.14
N GLU A 33 -0.54 -10.74 9.91
CA GLU A 33 -0.32 -10.50 11.33
C GLU A 33 0.48 -9.21 11.60
N CYS A 34 1.11 -8.65 10.58
CA CYS A 34 1.80 -7.35 10.63
C CYS A 34 0.88 -6.17 10.31
N LEU A 35 -0.38 -6.42 9.92
CA LEU A 35 -1.34 -5.38 9.57
C LEU A 35 -2.23 -5.04 10.76
N CYS A 36 -2.40 -3.74 11.00
CA CYS A 36 -3.40 -3.22 11.92
C CYS A 36 -4.59 -2.66 11.11
N PRO A 37 -5.83 -2.79 11.62
CA PRO A 37 -6.96 -2.05 11.09
C PRO A 37 -6.66 -0.55 11.05
N TYR A 38 -7.13 0.10 9.99
CA TYR A 38 -7.05 1.55 9.89
C TYR A 38 -8.24 2.18 10.63
N GLU A 39 -7.97 2.97 11.67
CA GLU A 39 -8.99 3.54 12.58
C GLU A 39 -9.40 5.00 12.23
N GLY A 40 -8.95 5.55 11.10
CA GLY A 40 -9.53 6.80 10.57
C GLY A 40 -9.10 8.12 11.21
N THR A 41 -8.07 8.13 12.07
CA THR A 41 -7.68 9.35 12.81
C THR A 41 -6.73 10.27 12.04
N ASP A 42 -6.01 9.74 11.06
CA ASP A 42 -4.81 10.41 10.50
C ASP A 42 -5.09 11.22 9.23
N LEU A 43 -6.35 11.25 8.78
CA LEU A 43 -6.80 11.95 7.57
C LEU A 43 -7.51 13.27 7.85
N GLN A 44 -7.50 13.73 9.10
CA GLN A 44 -7.90 15.09 9.42
C GLN A 44 -6.73 16.03 9.11
N GLY A 45 -6.69 16.49 7.87
CA GLY A 45 -5.94 17.68 7.44
C GLY A 45 -6.68 18.97 7.76
#